data_AF-A0A7X5QVF8-F1
#
_entry.id   AF-A0A7X5QVF8-F1
#
_cell.length_a   1.000
_cell.length_b   1.000
_cell.length_c   1.000
_cell.angle_alpha   90.00
_cell.angle_beta   90.00
_cell.angle_gamma   90.00
#
_symmetry.space_group_name_H-M   'P 1'
#
loop_
_entity.id
_entity.type
_entity.pdbx_description
1 polymer ?
#
loop_
_entity_poly.entity_id
_entity_poly.type
_entity_poly.pdbx_seq_one_letter_code
_entity_poly.pdbx_strand_id
1 'polypeptide(L)'
;MNRTCSIVALLSILMSTSMAIDAGSVVVDDLDLDEGNVVALLEQTSQYYVDAMHELVNARYKDEYRAIRWEDLENAMTQARVARVEYHFEIDGRPRVRVYHAMGGVPLGVMGEDIFRGPTRPGTPVTPTDAGPPEAHWEIDEGDPAPNEPQRDLAGLDADDEVFFDHFDDIDVRARILPGQGSALPSFHIDGQDRALDPEMKALRHIEDDMKNKIVPSGGRIDAKIGGILCSSCRHAMQTMARAYDVDIRATQIFQTMPRRRQDAMLQSGRARMARGRLVDASSGRPLLAHDVLNGAREAQVRRSLGVRSLDRSLKGVQWSKRSFLPAAMGSTSDAESPLTRRASNPDVDEPSTPGC
;
A
#
# COMPACT_ATOMS: atom_id res chain seq x y z
N MET A 1 49.38 -29.96 65.49
CA MET A 1 47.92 -29.74 65.56
C MET A 1 47.65 -28.30 65.17
N ASN A 2 46.89 -28.13 64.08
CA ASN A 2 45.94 -27.03 63.75
C ASN A 2 46.44 -25.57 63.81
N ARG A 3 46.15 -24.67 62.86
CA ARG A 3 45.40 -24.69 61.59
C ARG A 3 45.80 -23.39 60.87
N THR A 4 46.19 -23.51 59.61
CA THR A 4 46.33 -22.43 58.63
C THR A 4 44.93 -21.93 58.23
N CYS A 5 44.75 -20.61 58.12
CA CYS A 5 43.54 -20.00 57.56
C CYS A 5 43.98 -19.02 56.46
N SER A 6 44.09 -19.54 55.24
CA SER A 6 44.40 -18.77 54.04
C SER A 6 43.14 -18.08 53.53
N ILE A 7 43.17 -16.75 53.52
CA ILE A 7 42.19 -15.90 52.84
C ILE A 7 42.54 -15.93 51.36
N VAL A 8 41.71 -16.62 50.56
CA VAL A 8 41.74 -16.56 49.09
C VAL A 8 40.50 -15.80 48.66
N ALA A 9 40.64 -14.49 48.47
CA ALA A 9 39.65 -13.65 47.80
C ALA A 9 40.06 -13.55 46.33
N LEU A 10 39.64 -14.54 45.51
CA LEU A 10 39.76 -14.44 44.06
C LEU A 10 38.54 -13.67 43.55
N LEU A 11 38.79 -12.41 43.22
CA LEU A 11 37.86 -11.45 42.66
C LEU A 11 37.54 -11.86 41.21
N SER A 12 36.45 -12.61 41.01
CA SER A 12 35.91 -12.92 39.68
C SER A 12 35.32 -11.66 39.05
N ILE A 13 36.16 -10.89 38.36
CA ILE A 13 35.75 -9.85 37.42
C ILE A 13 35.18 -10.57 36.18
N LEU A 14 33.89 -10.94 36.27
CA LEU A 14 33.09 -11.24 35.08
C LEU A 14 32.94 -9.93 34.31
N MET A 15 33.77 -9.79 33.28
CA MET A 15 33.60 -8.82 32.20
C MET A 15 32.26 -9.13 31.51
N SER A 16 31.19 -8.56 32.05
CA SER A 16 29.95 -8.34 31.30
C SER A 16 30.27 -7.35 30.20
N THR A 17 30.76 -7.85 29.07
CA THR A 17 30.64 -7.15 27.80
C THR A 17 29.16 -7.10 27.49
N SER A 18 28.46 -6.12 28.06
CA SER A 18 27.18 -5.67 27.58
C SER A 18 27.43 -5.29 26.13
N MET A 19 27.00 -6.14 25.20
CA MET A 19 26.77 -5.68 23.85
C MET A 19 25.77 -4.55 24.03
N ALA A 20 26.24 -3.31 23.85
CA ALA A 20 25.36 -2.19 23.63
C ALA A 20 24.63 -2.54 22.34
N ILE A 21 23.51 -3.23 22.47
CA ILE A 21 22.50 -3.32 21.43
C ILE A 21 22.12 -1.85 21.25
N ASP A 22 22.56 -1.29 20.12
CA ASP A 22 22.22 0.06 19.70
C ASP A 22 20.71 0.04 19.44
N ALA A 23 19.96 0.25 20.51
CA ALA A 23 18.52 0.21 20.48
C ALA A 23 18.02 1.41 19.64
N GLY A 24 16.98 1.17 18.85
CA GLY A 24 16.53 2.13 17.85
C GLY A 24 17.07 1.86 16.44
N SER A 25 17.41 0.62 16.13
CA SER A 25 17.83 0.23 14.78
C SER A 25 16.64 0.15 13.81
N VAL A 26 16.87 0.52 12.54
CA VAL A 26 15.87 0.37 11.48
C VAL A 26 16.46 -0.41 10.32
N VAL A 27 15.89 -1.58 10.04
CA VAL A 27 16.25 -2.45 8.92
C VAL A 27 15.09 -2.50 7.94
N VAL A 28 15.39 -2.33 6.65
CA VAL A 28 14.38 -2.46 5.59
C VAL A 28 14.82 -3.53 4.59
N ASP A 29 13.99 -4.55 4.45
CA ASP A 29 14.16 -5.66 3.53
C ASP A 29 13.22 -5.52 2.32
N ASP A 30 13.72 -5.90 1.15
CA ASP A 30 12.95 -5.91 -0.09
C ASP A 30 12.40 -7.31 -0.38
N LEU A 31 11.10 -7.40 -0.63
CA LEU A 31 10.41 -8.61 -1.05
C LEU A 31 10.00 -8.49 -2.52
N ASP A 32 10.80 -9.10 -3.39
CA ASP A 32 10.52 -9.14 -4.84
C ASP A 32 9.57 -10.29 -5.22
N LEU A 33 9.75 -11.45 -4.57
CA LEU A 33 9.04 -12.69 -4.87
C LEU A 33 8.03 -13.01 -3.78
N ASP A 34 6.96 -13.71 -4.14
CA ASP A 34 6.01 -14.28 -3.19
C ASP A 34 6.64 -15.45 -2.41
N GLU A 35 7.56 -15.12 -1.51
CA GLU A 35 8.25 -16.03 -0.60
C GLU A 35 7.77 -15.77 0.83
N GLY A 36 7.28 -16.81 1.52
CA GLY A 36 6.77 -16.72 2.89
C GLY A 36 5.29 -16.37 2.96
N ASN A 37 4.90 -15.61 4.00
CA ASN A 37 3.49 -15.29 4.30
C ASN A 37 3.16 -13.79 4.22
N VAL A 38 4.10 -12.94 3.79
CA VAL A 38 3.92 -11.47 3.78
C VAL A 38 2.72 -11.06 2.94
N VAL A 39 2.59 -11.61 1.73
CA VAL A 39 1.46 -11.31 0.83
C VAL A 39 0.13 -11.74 1.45
N ALA A 40 0.04 -12.94 2.03
CA ALA A 40 -1.17 -13.43 2.68
C ALA A 40 -1.58 -12.57 3.90
N LEU A 41 -0.61 -12.10 4.69
CA LEU A 41 -0.89 -11.21 5.84
C LEU A 41 -1.36 -9.82 5.41
N LEU A 42 -0.84 -9.30 4.30
CA LEU A 42 -1.30 -8.05 3.70
C LEU A 42 -2.67 -8.19 3.04
N GLU A 43 -2.93 -9.34 2.40
CA GLU A 43 -4.23 -9.72 1.87
C GLU A 43 -5.30 -9.76 2.98
N GLN A 44 -4.99 -10.38 4.13
CA GLN A 44 -5.88 -10.36 5.30
C GLN A 44 -6.14 -8.93 5.78
N THR A 45 -5.10 -8.09 5.82
CA THR A 45 -5.27 -6.68 6.20
C THR A 45 -6.18 -5.94 5.23
N SER A 46 -6.02 -6.16 3.92
CA SER A 46 -6.91 -5.60 2.89
C SER A 46 -8.36 -6.06 3.08
N GLN A 47 -8.58 -7.32 3.47
CA GLN A 47 -9.92 -7.87 3.67
C GLN A 47 -10.73 -7.08 4.70
N TYR A 48 -10.13 -6.72 5.85
CA TYR A 48 -10.83 -5.92 6.88
C TYR A 48 -11.38 -4.59 6.33
N TYR A 49 -10.61 -3.91 5.49
CA TYR A 49 -11.04 -2.63 4.89
C TYR A 49 -12.05 -2.82 3.76
N VAL A 50 -11.97 -3.92 3.01
CA VAL A 50 -12.96 -4.27 1.99
C VAL A 50 -14.31 -4.60 2.64
N ASP A 51 -14.31 -5.34 3.74
CA ASP A 51 -15.53 -5.69 4.48
C ASP A 51 -16.15 -4.44 5.13
N ALA A 52 -15.34 -3.57 5.74
CA ALA A 52 -15.83 -2.30 6.25
C ALA A 52 -16.42 -1.39 5.15
N MET A 53 -15.79 -1.34 3.98
CA MET A 53 -16.36 -0.61 2.83
C MET A 53 -17.67 -1.24 2.34
N HIS A 54 -17.80 -2.57 2.39
CA HIS A 54 -19.04 -3.25 2.04
C HIS A 54 -20.18 -2.85 2.99
N GLU A 55 -19.93 -2.86 4.30
CA GLU A 55 -20.89 -2.41 5.30
C GLU A 55 -21.26 -0.93 5.13
N LEU A 56 -20.26 -0.08 4.85
CA LEU A 56 -20.47 1.35 4.60
C LEU A 56 -21.37 1.58 3.38
N VAL A 57 -21.09 0.90 2.26
CA VAL A 57 -21.90 1.00 1.04
C VAL A 57 -23.32 0.51 1.27
N ASN A 58 -23.50 -0.60 1.99
CA ASN A 58 -24.82 -1.10 2.35
C ASN A 58 -25.58 -0.15 3.29
N ALA A 59 -24.89 0.53 4.20
CA ALA A 59 -25.50 1.46 5.13
C ALA A 59 -25.90 2.78 4.46
N ARG A 60 -25.01 3.38 3.66
CA ARG A 60 -25.12 4.79 3.21
C ARG A 60 -25.45 4.95 1.71
N TYR A 61 -25.12 3.99 0.85
CA TYR A 61 -25.20 4.13 -0.61
C TYR A 61 -26.09 3.04 -1.24
N LYS A 62 -27.38 3.08 -0.89
CA LYS A 62 -28.39 2.11 -1.35
C LYS A 62 -28.98 2.40 -2.73
N ASP A 63 -28.75 3.61 -3.25
CA ASP A 63 -29.30 4.04 -4.53
C ASP A 63 -28.64 3.36 -5.73
N GLU A 64 -29.25 3.54 -6.91
CA GLU A 64 -28.64 3.12 -8.18
C GLU A 64 -27.61 4.15 -8.64
N TYR A 65 -26.35 3.70 -8.75
CA TYR A 65 -25.25 4.50 -9.26
C TYR A 65 -24.83 4.05 -10.67
N ARG A 66 -24.19 4.97 -11.40
CA ARG A 66 -23.62 4.67 -12.73
C ARG A 66 -22.46 3.69 -12.59
N ALA A 67 -22.25 2.85 -13.61
CA ALA A 67 -21.17 1.86 -13.65
C ALA A 67 -19.79 2.43 -13.33
N ILE A 68 -19.50 3.65 -13.81
CA ILE A 68 -18.22 4.31 -13.57
C ILE A 68 -17.95 4.57 -12.08
N ARG A 69 -18.98 4.84 -11.26
CA ARG A 69 -18.77 5.05 -9.81
C ARG A 69 -18.37 3.76 -9.10
N TRP A 70 -18.95 2.64 -9.54
CA TRP A 70 -18.55 1.32 -9.06
C TRP A 70 -17.13 0.96 -9.50
N GLU A 71 -16.75 1.29 -10.73
CA GLU A 71 -15.37 1.14 -11.18
C GLU A 71 -14.40 2.02 -10.38
N ASP A 72 -14.81 3.23 -10.02
CA ASP A 72 -14.01 4.14 -9.18
C ASP A 72 -13.83 3.58 -7.76
N LEU A 73 -14.87 2.96 -7.18
CA LEU A 73 -14.77 2.22 -5.92
C LEU A 73 -13.82 1.02 -6.03
N GLU A 74 -14.01 0.18 -7.05
CA GLU A 74 -13.17 -0.99 -7.28
C GLU A 74 -11.69 -0.57 -7.40
N ASN A 75 -11.42 0.48 -8.17
CA ASN A 75 -10.09 1.01 -8.39
C ASN A 75 -9.50 1.62 -7.10
N ALA A 76 -10.25 2.46 -6.39
CA ALA A 76 -9.78 3.10 -5.15
C ALA A 76 -9.39 2.06 -4.09
N MET A 77 -10.26 1.07 -3.84
CA MET A 77 -10.01 0.02 -2.86
C MET A 77 -8.88 -0.93 -3.27
N THR A 78 -8.71 -1.19 -4.57
CA THR A 78 -7.60 -2.03 -5.06
C THR A 78 -6.25 -1.31 -4.96
N GLN A 79 -6.22 0.00 -5.25
CA GLN A 79 -4.98 0.78 -5.29
C GLN A 79 -4.52 1.31 -3.92
N ALA A 80 -5.42 1.45 -2.94
CA ALA A 80 -5.06 1.92 -1.60
C ALA A 80 -3.98 1.01 -1.00
N ARG A 81 -2.84 1.56 -0.56
CA ARG A 81 -1.76 0.74 0.04
C ARG A 81 -2.20 0.23 1.41
N VAL A 82 -1.74 -0.95 1.80
CA VAL A 82 -1.98 -1.53 3.13
C VAL A 82 -0.67 -1.80 3.86
N ALA A 83 -0.70 -1.70 5.19
CA ALA A 83 0.40 -2.08 6.06
C ALA A 83 -0.11 -2.90 7.24
N ARG A 84 0.65 -3.94 7.60
CA ARG A 84 0.46 -4.71 8.84
C ARG A 84 1.72 -4.52 9.68
N VAL A 85 1.57 -3.99 10.89
CA VAL A 85 2.68 -3.69 11.78
C VAL A 85 2.50 -4.47 13.07
N GLU A 86 3.41 -5.40 13.37
CA GLU A 86 3.37 -6.19 14.59
C GLU A 86 4.33 -5.60 15.61
N TYR A 87 3.81 -5.19 16.77
CA TYR A 87 4.61 -4.71 17.88
C TYR A 87 4.78 -5.82 18.93
N HIS A 88 6.02 -6.25 19.10
CA HIS A 88 6.46 -7.27 20.05
C HIS A 88 7.05 -6.59 21.28
N PHE A 89 6.47 -6.83 22.44
CA PHE A 89 6.85 -6.20 23.70
C PHE A 89 6.70 -7.18 24.88
N GLU A 90 7.17 -6.78 26.06
CA GLU A 90 7.06 -7.59 27.27
C GLU A 90 6.24 -6.89 28.34
N ILE A 91 5.34 -7.65 28.99
CA ILE A 91 4.65 -7.23 30.21
C ILE A 91 4.92 -8.31 31.26
N ASP A 92 5.47 -7.91 32.41
CA ASP A 92 5.84 -8.82 33.50
C ASP A 92 6.73 -9.99 33.05
N GLY A 93 7.68 -9.71 32.13
CA GLY A 93 8.60 -10.69 31.56
C GLY A 93 7.93 -11.71 30.62
N ARG A 94 6.70 -11.46 30.16
CA ARG A 94 6.00 -12.30 29.20
C ARG A 94 5.92 -11.61 27.84
N PRO A 95 6.35 -12.26 26.75
CA PRO A 95 6.24 -11.69 25.42
C PRO A 95 4.77 -11.55 25.01
N ARG A 96 4.45 -10.42 24.39
CA ARG A 96 3.14 -10.06 23.86
C ARG A 96 3.32 -9.48 22.47
N VAL A 97 2.28 -9.62 21.66
CA VAL A 97 2.21 -9.04 20.32
C VAL A 97 0.89 -8.31 20.19
N ARG A 98 0.95 -7.10 19.63
CA ARG A 98 -0.22 -6.33 19.19
C ARG A 98 -0.01 -5.97 17.73
N VAL A 99 -1.04 -6.13 16.92
CA VAL A 99 -1.00 -6.06 15.47
C VAL A 99 -1.80 -4.85 15.03
N TYR A 100 -1.18 -3.98 14.25
CA TYR A 100 -1.80 -2.76 13.75
C TYR A 100 -2.02 -2.88 12.25
N HIS A 101 -3.26 -2.66 11.84
CA HIS A 101 -3.72 -2.78 10.46
C HIS A 101 -4.06 -1.42 9.89
N ALA A 102 -3.33 -0.98 8.87
CA ALA A 102 -3.52 0.33 8.26
C ALA A 102 -3.83 0.22 6.77
N MET A 103 -4.77 1.05 6.30
CA MET A 103 -4.96 1.36 4.88
C MET A 103 -4.66 2.84 4.63
N GLY A 104 -3.95 3.10 3.53
CA GLY A 104 -3.57 4.43 3.10
C GLY A 104 -4.74 5.23 2.56
N GLY A 105 -4.60 6.55 2.58
CA GLY A 105 -5.58 7.49 2.04
C GLY A 105 -6.57 8.01 3.08
N VAL A 106 -7.63 8.65 2.58
CA VAL A 106 -8.69 9.28 3.38
C VAL A 106 -9.58 8.22 4.08
N PRO A 107 -10.40 8.62 5.08
CA PRO A 107 -11.40 7.73 5.69
C PRO A 107 -12.34 7.09 4.66
N LEU A 108 -12.88 5.91 4.97
CA LEU A 108 -13.77 5.18 4.06
C LEU A 108 -15.05 5.97 3.75
N GLY A 109 -15.59 6.68 4.74
CA GLY A 109 -16.77 7.54 4.59
C GLY A 109 -16.52 8.69 3.63
N VAL A 110 -15.35 9.33 3.72
CA VAL A 110 -14.93 10.39 2.80
C VAL A 110 -14.71 9.81 1.40
N MET A 111 -14.00 8.69 1.29
CA MET A 111 -13.79 8.01 0.01
C MET A 111 -15.11 7.65 -0.68
N GLY A 112 -16.06 7.09 0.07
CA GLY A 112 -17.39 6.76 -0.44
C GLY A 112 -18.17 7.99 -0.88
N GLU A 113 -18.13 9.08 -0.10
CA GLU A 113 -18.83 10.33 -0.42
C GLU A 113 -18.28 10.93 -1.73
N ASP A 114 -16.95 11.00 -1.86
CA ASP A 114 -16.29 11.53 -3.05
C ASP A 114 -16.60 10.67 -4.29
N ILE A 115 -16.64 9.33 -4.14
CA ILE A 115 -16.93 8.42 -5.24
C ILE A 115 -18.39 8.48 -5.67
N PHE A 116 -19.34 8.41 -4.73
CA PHE A 116 -20.76 8.25 -5.06
C PHE A 116 -21.48 9.59 -5.25
N ARG A 117 -21.06 10.64 -4.55
CA ARG A 117 -21.70 11.96 -4.55
C ARG A 117 -20.80 13.10 -5.05
N GLY A 118 -19.49 12.88 -5.15
CA GLY A 118 -18.56 13.84 -5.72
C GLY A 118 -18.73 14.03 -7.24
N PRO A 119 -17.95 14.93 -7.86
CA PRO A 119 -18.02 15.19 -9.30
C PRO A 119 -17.68 13.93 -10.11
N THR A 120 -18.28 13.81 -11.30
CA THR A 120 -17.94 12.72 -12.22
C THR A 120 -16.64 13.07 -12.93
N ARG A 121 -15.75 12.10 -13.15
CA ARG A 121 -14.48 12.35 -13.85
C ARG A 121 -14.69 13.06 -15.20
N PRO A 122 -13.84 14.03 -15.55
CA PRO A 122 -13.83 14.64 -16.88
C PRO A 122 -13.76 13.58 -17.98
N GLY A 123 -14.46 13.80 -19.10
CA GLY A 123 -14.47 12.88 -20.24
C GLY A 123 -15.39 11.65 -20.09
N THR A 124 -16.15 11.55 -19.00
CA THR A 124 -17.18 10.52 -18.87
C THR A 124 -18.35 10.84 -19.80
N PRO A 125 -18.78 9.93 -20.70
CA PRO A 125 -19.95 10.15 -21.55
C PRO A 125 -21.17 10.44 -20.67
N VAL A 126 -21.70 11.65 -20.74
CA VAL A 126 -22.99 11.98 -20.15
C VAL A 126 -24.07 11.49 -21.09
N THR A 127 -25.07 10.79 -20.56
CA THR A 127 -26.28 10.50 -21.33
C THR A 127 -26.86 11.85 -21.78
N PRO A 128 -27.14 12.07 -23.07
CA PRO A 128 -27.80 13.28 -23.52
C PRO A 128 -29.08 13.41 -22.71
N THR A 129 -29.14 14.42 -21.86
CA THR A 129 -30.38 14.80 -21.18
C THR A 129 -31.03 15.81 -22.12
N ASP A 130 -32.35 15.70 -22.35
CA ASP A 130 -33.13 16.61 -23.20
C ASP A 130 -33.22 18.04 -22.62
N ALA A 131 -32.09 18.68 -22.39
CA ALA A 131 -31.99 20.04 -21.86
C ALA A 131 -30.76 20.74 -22.45
N GLY A 132 -30.98 21.42 -23.59
CA GLY A 132 -30.18 22.55 -24.08
C GLY A 132 -28.78 22.23 -24.64
N PRO A 133 -28.28 23.04 -25.59
CA PRO A 133 -26.92 22.89 -26.10
C PRO A 133 -25.92 23.16 -24.97
N PRO A 134 -24.82 22.39 -24.88
CA PRO A 134 -23.79 22.63 -23.88
C PRO A 134 -23.03 23.90 -24.23
N GLU A 135 -23.12 24.92 -23.37
CA GLU A 135 -22.12 25.99 -23.37
C GLU A 135 -20.80 25.37 -22.90
N ALA A 136 -19.86 25.24 -23.84
CA ALA A 136 -18.53 24.73 -23.60
C ALA A 136 -17.71 25.78 -22.84
N HIS A 137 -17.85 25.80 -21.52
CA HIS A 137 -16.93 26.50 -20.63
C HIS A 137 -15.75 25.57 -20.34
N TRP A 138 -14.70 25.69 -21.15
CA TRP A 138 -13.38 25.12 -20.84
C TRP A 138 -12.64 26.12 -19.95
N GLU A 139 -13.08 26.27 -18.70
CA GLU A 139 -12.17 26.84 -17.71
C GLU A 139 -11.18 25.74 -17.36
N ILE A 140 -9.98 25.86 -17.93
CA ILE A 140 -8.78 25.24 -17.40
C ILE A 140 -8.57 25.91 -16.05
N ASP A 141 -9.15 25.31 -15.01
CA ASP A 141 -8.85 25.64 -13.63
C ASP A 141 -7.42 25.15 -13.34
N GLU A 142 -6.43 25.93 -13.79
CA GLU A 142 -5.10 25.98 -13.17
C GLU A 142 -5.21 26.74 -11.82
N GLY A 143 -6.19 26.34 -11.01
CA GLY A 143 -6.48 26.94 -9.73
C GLY A 143 -5.35 26.63 -8.77
N ASP A 144 -4.59 27.66 -8.42
CA ASP A 144 -3.94 27.75 -7.12
C ASP A 144 -4.88 27.13 -6.06
N PRO A 145 -4.38 26.27 -5.16
CA PRO A 145 -5.23 25.60 -4.17
C PRO A 145 -6.06 26.66 -3.45
N ALA A 146 -7.39 26.57 -3.59
CA ALA A 146 -8.31 27.53 -3.00
C ALA A 146 -7.91 27.77 -1.53
N PRO A 147 -7.50 28.99 -1.14
CA PRO A 147 -6.74 29.19 0.10
C PRO A 147 -7.55 29.00 1.40
N ASN A 148 -8.77 28.46 1.34
CA ASN A 148 -9.68 28.31 2.48
C ASN A 148 -10.68 27.15 2.33
N GLU A 149 -10.30 25.99 1.77
CA GLU A 149 -11.09 24.79 2.09
C GLU A 149 -10.97 24.54 3.61
N PRO A 150 -12.09 24.44 4.35
CA PRO A 150 -12.02 24.13 5.76
C PRO A 150 -11.30 22.80 5.90
N GLN A 151 -10.19 22.81 6.64
CA GLN A 151 -9.38 21.62 6.89
C GLN A 151 -10.32 20.58 7.51
N ARG A 152 -10.72 19.58 6.70
CA ARG A 152 -11.62 18.52 7.16
C ARG A 152 -10.94 17.82 8.33
N ASP A 153 -11.66 17.63 9.43
CA ASP A 153 -11.17 16.82 10.54
C ASP A 153 -11.18 15.34 10.13
N LEU A 154 -10.15 14.93 9.38
CA LEU A 154 -10.03 13.58 8.88
C LEU A 154 -9.88 12.56 10.01
N ALA A 155 -9.32 12.95 11.16
CA ALA A 155 -9.20 12.07 12.32
C ALA A 155 -10.58 11.78 12.94
N GLY A 156 -11.41 12.82 13.10
CA GLY A 156 -12.80 12.67 13.55
C GLY A 156 -13.63 11.82 12.57
N LEU A 157 -13.52 12.09 11.27
CA LEU A 157 -14.22 11.31 10.24
C LEU A 157 -13.77 9.85 10.18
N ASP A 158 -12.48 9.56 10.38
CA ASP A 158 -11.98 8.17 10.45
C ASP A 158 -12.48 7.44 11.70
N ALA A 159 -12.61 8.15 12.82
CA ALA A 159 -13.20 7.60 14.04
C ALA A 159 -14.69 7.30 13.87
N ASP A 160 -15.44 8.11 13.12
CA ASP A 160 -16.85 7.84 12.82
C ASP A 160 -17.05 6.59 11.95
N ASP A 161 -16.05 6.21 11.15
CA ASP A 161 -16.08 4.97 10.35
C ASP A 161 -15.87 3.71 11.20
N GLU A 162 -15.52 3.82 12.49
CA GLU A 162 -15.29 2.66 13.37
C GLU A 162 -16.48 1.70 13.44
N VAL A 163 -17.71 2.22 13.30
CA VAL A 163 -18.93 1.40 13.29
C VAL A 163 -18.97 0.34 12.18
N PHE A 164 -18.16 0.50 11.13
CA PHE A 164 -18.08 -0.45 10.02
C PHE A 164 -17.02 -1.54 10.22
N PHE A 165 -16.26 -1.50 11.31
CA PHE A 165 -15.24 -2.48 11.62
C PHE A 165 -15.64 -3.29 12.86
N ASP A 166 -15.85 -4.60 12.69
CA ASP A 166 -16.34 -5.52 13.72
C ASP A 166 -15.32 -6.60 14.13
N HIS A 167 -14.15 -6.63 13.49
CA HIS A 167 -13.14 -7.69 13.68
C HIS A 167 -11.94 -7.31 14.56
N PHE A 168 -11.88 -6.08 15.07
CA PHE A 168 -10.74 -5.60 15.84
C PHE A 168 -10.96 -5.72 17.36
N ASP A 169 -9.89 -5.98 18.09
CA ASP A 169 -9.85 -6.18 19.53
C ASP A 169 -8.55 -5.61 20.14
N ASP A 170 -8.19 -6.05 21.36
CA ASP A 170 -6.98 -5.61 22.05
C ASP A 170 -5.67 -6.16 21.43
N ILE A 171 -5.76 -7.15 20.54
CA ILE A 171 -4.62 -7.77 19.88
C ILE A 171 -4.52 -7.28 18.44
N ASP A 172 -5.60 -7.37 17.67
CA ASP A 172 -5.68 -6.89 16.30
C ASP A 172 -6.39 -5.53 16.29
N VAL A 173 -5.66 -4.48 15.93
CA VAL A 173 -6.08 -3.07 16.06
C VAL A 173 -6.14 -2.41 14.69
N ARG A 174 -7.22 -1.65 14.45
CA ARG A 174 -7.27 -0.71 13.32
C ARG A 174 -6.38 0.50 13.58
N ALA A 175 -5.37 0.69 12.75
CA ALA A 175 -4.57 1.91 12.76
C ALA A 175 -5.32 3.05 12.05
N ARG A 176 -6.14 3.77 12.83
CA ARG A 176 -6.85 4.97 12.38
C ARG A 176 -5.94 6.19 12.22
N ILE A 177 -6.46 7.23 11.56
CA ILE A 177 -5.84 8.56 11.48
C ILE A 177 -5.85 9.18 12.86
N LEU A 178 -4.67 9.47 13.39
CA LEU A 178 -4.50 10.19 14.65
C LEU A 178 -3.92 11.59 14.41
N PRO A 179 -4.33 12.59 15.22
CA PRO A 179 -3.78 13.93 15.18
C PRO A 179 -2.26 13.91 15.38
N GLY A 180 -1.55 14.77 14.65
CA GLY A 180 -0.09 14.91 14.79
C GLY A 180 0.34 15.76 16.00
N GLN A 181 -0.60 16.46 16.65
CA GLN A 181 -0.26 17.34 17.78
C GLN A 181 0.32 16.52 18.94
N GLY A 182 1.52 16.89 19.38
CA GLY A 182 2.22 16.19 20.46
C GLY A 182 2.84 14.86 20.06
N SER A 183 2.76 14.45 18.78
CA SER A 183 3.48 13.31 18.22
C SER A 183 4.97 13.62 18.04
N ALA A 184 5.83 12.65 18.37
CA ALA A 184 7.23 12.63 17.99
C ALA A 184 7.41 12.35 16.49
N LEU A 185 6.35 11.91 15.80
CA LEU A 185 6.34 11.59 14.37
C LEU A 185 5.80 12.81 13.58
N PRO A 186 6.69 13.63 12.98
CA PRO A 186 6.25 14.81 12.25
C PRO A 186 5.32 14.44 11.09
N SER A 187 4.32 15.29 10.85
CA SER A 187 3.51 15.24 9.63
C SER A 187 4.31 15.77 8.44
N PHE A 188 4.35 15.01 7.35
CA PHE A 188 5.00 15.43 6.12
C PHE A 188 3.97 15.73 5.04
N HIS A 189 4.10 16.89 4.40
CA HIS A 189 3.37 17.23 3.19
C HIS A 189 4.40 17.31 2.06
N ILE A 190 4.28 16.43 1.05
CA ILE A 190 5.21 16.37 -0.08
C ILE A 190 4.37 16.35 -1.36
N ASP A 191 4.63 17.29 -2.26
CA ASP A 191 3.94 17.42 -3.56
C ASP A 191 2.41 17.51 -3.43
N GLY A 192 1.92 18.26 -2.43
CA GLY A 192 0.49 18.40 -2.16
C GLY A 192 -0.18 17.14 -1.57
N GLN A 193 0.58 16.06 -1.37
CA GLN A 193 0.09 14.85 -0.71
C GLN A 193 0.40 14.90 0.79
N ASP A 194 -0.64 14.72 1.60
CA ASP A 194 -0.50 14.54 3.04
C ASP A 194 -0.02 13.10 3.33
N ARG A 195 1.27 12.97 3.65
CA ARG A 195 1.90 11.69 4.01
C ARG A 195 1.48 11.20 5.39
N ALA A 196 0.74 12.00 6.17
CA ALA A 196 0.08 11.52 7.38
C ALA A 196 -0.95 10.41 7.08
N LEU A 197 -1.45 10.36 5.84
CA LEU A 197 -2.40 9.36 5.38
C LEU A 197 -1.73 8.08 4.85
N ASP A 198 -0.40 8.02 4.79
CA ASP A 198 0.30 6.78 4.44
C ASP A 198 0.03 5.71 5.51
N PRO A 199 -0.22 4.44 5.13
CA PRO A 199 -0.61 3.40 6.09
C PRO A 199 0.48 3.16 7.14
N GLU A 200 1.75 3.32 6.76
CA GLU A 200 2.88 3.18 7.68
C GLU A 200 2.85 4.27 8.74
N MET A 201 2.53 5.52 8.36
CA MET A 201 2.44 6.63 9.30
C MET A 201 1.27 6.45 10.26
N LYS A 202 0.10 6.03 9.77
CA LYS A 202 -1.06 5.72 10.62
C LYS A 202 -0.72 4.66 11.67
N ALA A 203 -0.08 3.55 11.24
CA ALA A 203 0.31 2.48 12.15
C ALA A 203 1.32 2.94 13.21
N LEU A 204 2.38 3.65 12.81
CA LEU A 204 3.41 4.13 13.76
C LEU A 204 2.83 5.13 14.77
N ARG A 205 1.96 6.05 14.32
CA ARG A 205 1.27 6.98 15.23
C ARG A 205 0.33 6.27 16.19
N HIS A 206 -0.34 5.21 15.76
CA HIS A 206 -1.21 4.45 16.65
C HIS A 206 -0.42 3.70 17.73
N ILE A 207 0.73 3.12 17.36
CA ILE A 207 1.63 2.51 18.35
C ILE A 207 2.15 3.57 19.33
N GLU A 208 2.54 4.74 18.82
CA GLU A 208 2.99 5.86 19.65
C GLU A 208 1.92 6.32 20.65
N ASP A 209 0.67 6.44 20.20
CA ASP A 209 -0.47 6.80 21.05
C ASP A 209 -0.71 5.73 22.14
N ASP A 210 -0.67 4.45 21.77
CA ASP A 210 -0.80 3.34 22.72
C ASP A 210 0.34 3.37 23.76
N MET A 211 1.57 3.73 23.37
CA MET A 211 2.71 3.91 24.29
C MET A 211 2.49 5.10 25.24
N LYS A 212 2.04 6.25 24.73
CA LYS A 212 1.79 7.45 25.54
C LYS A 212 0.66 7.23 26.54
N ASN A 213 -0.38 6.52 26.13
CA ASN A 213 -1.52 6.18 26.95
C ASN A 213 -1.27 4.96 27.85
N LYS A 214 -0.05 4.38 27.82
CA LYS A 214 0.37 3.22 28.63
C LYS A 214 -0.47 1.97 28.41
N ILE A 215 -1.05 1.85 27.20
CA ILE A 215 -1.73 0.63 26.74
C ILE A 215 -0.67 -0.45 26.44
N VAL A 216 0.45 -0.03 25.85
CA VAL A 216 1.65 -0.84 25.65
C VAL A 216 2.87 -0.14 26.27
N PRO A 217 3.90 -0.87 26.73
CA PRO A 217 5.14 -0.25 27.19
C PRO A 217 5.93 0.33 26.01
N SER A 218 6.96 1.13 26.30
CA SER A 218 8.02 1.46 25.33
C SER A 218 9.05 0.33 25.23
N GLY A 219 9.96 0.39 24.25
CA GLY A 219 10.97 -0.64 24.01
C GLY A 219 10.48 -1.77 23.09
N GLY A 220 11.25 -2.84 22.94
CA GLY A 220 10.82 -4.02 22.16
C GLY A 220 11.08 -3.90 20.65
N ARG A 221 10.29 -4.63 19.84
CA ARG A 221 10.53 -4.77 18.39
C ARG A 221 9.26 -4.56 17.57
N ILE A 222 9.39 -3.86 16.45
CA ILE A 222 8.35 -3.69 15.44
C ILE A 222 8.72 -4.47 14.18
N ASP A 223 7.84 -5.39 13.77
CA ASP A 223 7.94 -6.14 12.51
C ASP A 223 6.84 -5.64 11.55
N ALA A 224 7.21 -4.77 10.62
CA ALA A 224 6.31 -4.12 9.66
C ALA A 224 6.31 -4.83 8.30
N LYS A 225 5.13 -5.05 7.73
CA LYS A 225 4.91 -5.61 6.38
C LYS A 225 4.15 -4.56 5.57
N ILE A 226 4.70 -4.15 4.44
CA ILE A 226 4.21 -2.99 3.67
C ILE A 226 3.87 -3.41 2.24
N GLY A 227 2.63 -3.13 1.81
CA GLY A 227 2.11 -3.42 0.47
C GLY A 227 2.64 -2.52 -0.64
N GLY A 228 3.87 -2.04 -0.53
CA GLY A 228 4.56 -1.21 -1.53
C GLY A 228 5.86 -0.61 -0.97
N ILE A 229 6.52 0.24 -1.74
CA ILE A 229 7.79 0.87 -1.36
C ILE A 229 7.57 1.95 -0.29
N LEU A 230 8.36 1.90 0.77
CA LEU A 230 8.42 2.94 1.80
C LEU A 230 8.97 4.25 1.22
N CYS A 231 8.19 5.32 1.35
CA CYS A 231 8.66 6.67 1.03
C CYS A 231 9.74 7.14 2.02
N SER A 232 10.50 8.16 1.62
CA SER A 232 11.57 8.74 2.47
C SER A 232 11.04 9.26 3.81
N SER A 233 9.84 9.83 3.82
CA SER A 233 9.20 10.36 5.03
C SER A 233 8.80 9.26 6.02
N CYS A 234 8.25 8.13 5.55
CA CYS A 234 7.96 6.97 6.40
C CYS A 234 9.24 6.34 6.97
N ARG A 235 10.33 6.28 6.19
CA ARG A 235 11.63 5.81 6.71
C ARG A 235 12.17 6.72 7.81
N HIS A 236 12.07 8.03 7.63
CA HIS A 236 12.45 9.00 8.66
C HIS A 236 11.58 8.87 9.91
N ALA A 237 10.27 8.66 9.75
CA ALA A 237 9.35 8.44 10.87
C ALA A 237 9.70 7.16 11.65
N MET A 238 10.00 6.06 10.96
CA MET A 238 10.50 4.83 11.59
C MET A 238 11.77 5.10 12.40
N GLN A 239 12.76 5.79 11.84
CA GLN A 239 13.99 6.16 12.56
C GLN A 239 13.75 7.08 13.76
N THR A 240 12.73 7.93 13.68
CA THR A 240 12.35 8.84 14.77
C THR A 240 11.66 8.07 15.89
N MET A 241 10.73 7.18 15.55
CA MET A 241 10.06 6.30 16.49
C MET A 241 11.07 5.39 17.21
N ALA A 242 11.96 4.76 16.45
CA ALA A 242 12.99 3.86 16.94
C ALA A 242 13.84 4.52 18.04
N ARG A 243 14.28 5.76 17.79
CA ARG A 243 15.07 6.55 18.74
C ARG A 243 14.26 7.10 19.92
N ALA A 244 13.02 7.55 19.67
CA ALA A 244 12.19 8.18 20.70
C ALA A 244 11.66 7.17 21.72
N TYR A 245 11.41 5.93 21.29
CA TYR A 245 10.75 4.90 22.10
C TYR A 245 11.61 3.65 22.34
N ASP A 246 12.88 3.69 21.97
CA ASP A 246 13.84 2.60 22.17
C ASP A 246 13.40 1.28 21.49
N VAL A 247 12.79 1.38 20.30
CA VAL A 247 12.23 0.23 19.58
C VAL A 247 13.08 -0.14 18.37
N ASP A 248 13.34 -1.43 18.19
CA ASP A 248 13.96 -1.93 16.96
C ASP A 248 12.91 -2.15 15.89
N ILE A 249 13.13 -1.63 14.68
CA ILE A 249 12.15 -1.72 13.59
C ILE A 249 12.74 -2.52 12.43
N ARG A 250 12.03 -3.58 12.03
CA ARG A 250 12.28 -4.31 10.80
C ARG A 250 11.08 -4.17 9.88
N ALA A 251 11.27 -3.58 8.71
CA ALA A 251 10.23 -3.43 7.71
C ALA A 251 10.53 -4.28 6.48
N THR A 252 9.54 -5.05 6.02
CA THR A 252 9.57 -5.73 4.73
C THR A 252 8.65 -5.00 3.77
N GLN A 253 9.21 -4.50 2.67
CA GLN A 253 8.46 -3.79 1.64
C GLN A 253 8.36 -4.61 0.36
N ILE A 254 7.18 -4.59 -0.27
CA ILE A 254 6.98 -5.25 -1.56
C ILE A 254 7.49 -4.33 -2.68
N PHE A 255 8.44 -4.85 -3.48
CA PHE A 255 8.90 -4.19 -4.69
C PHE A 255 8.07 -4.62 -5.90
N GLN A 256 7.79 -3.67 -6.78
CA GLN A 256 7.00 -3.92 -8.01
C GLN A 256 7.82 -4.63 -9.09
N THR A 257 9.14 -4.61 -8.97
CA THR A 257 10.07 -5.12 -9.98
C THR A 257 11.18 -5.91 -9.32
N MET A 258 11.62 -6.96 -9.98
CA MET A 258 12.81 -7.71 -9.58
C MET A 258 14.07 -7.17 -10.29
N PRO A 259 15.26 -7.21 -9.66
CA PRO A 259 16.52 -6.95 -10.35
C PRO A 259 16.70 -7.83 -11.59
N ARG A 260 17.05 -7.22 -12.74
CA ARG A 260 17.15 -7.91 -14.05
C ARG A 260 17.99 -9.19 -14.00
N ARG A 261 19.14 -9.16 -13.31
CA ARG A 261 20.02 -10.35 -13.17
C ARG A 261 19.30 -11.54 -12.52
N ARG A 262 18.45 -11.30 -11.52
CA ARG A 262 17.68 -12.35 -10.83
C ARG A 262 16.53 -12.83 -11.71
N GLN A 263 15.87 -11.91 -12.42
CA GLN A 263 14.83 -12.25 -13.40
C GLN A 263 15.39 -13.14 -14.52
N ASP A 264 16.53 -12.76 -15.11
CA ASP A 264 17.21 -13.51 -16.16
C ASP A 264 17.60 -14.92 -15.68
N ALA A 265 18.13 -15.04 -14.46
CA ALA A 265 18.45 -16.33 -13.87
C ALA A 265 17.21 -17.23 -13.69
N MET A 266 16.05 -16.65 -13.33
CA MET A 266 14.79 -17.41 -13.23
C MET A 266 14.27 -17.87 -14.58
N LEU A 267 14.40 -17.03 -15.61
CA LEU A 267 14.03 -17.38 -16.99
C LEU A 267 14.97 -18.45 -17.55
N GLN A 268 16.28 -18.30 -17.36
CA GLN A 268 17.30 -19.25 -17.84
C GLN A 268 17.21 -20.61 -17.13
N SER A 269 16.88 -20.63 -15.83
CA SER A 269 16.69 -21.89 -15.09
C SER A 269 15.38 -22.61 -15.46
N GLY A 270 14.52 -22.02 -16.29
CA GLY A 270 13.22 -22.59 -16.67
C GLY A 270 12.18 -22.60 -15.54
N ARG A 271 12.49 -21.99 -14.38
CA ARG A 271 11.56 -21.87 -13.26
C ARG A 271 10.46 -20.84 -13.53
N ALA A 272 10.78 -19.82 -14.32
CA ALA A 272 9.84 -18.76 -14.68
C ALA A 272 9.74 -18.60 -16.20
N ARG A 273 8.64 -17.98 -16.64
CA ARG A 273 8.46 -17.48 -18.00
C ARG A 273 7.71 -16.15 -17.99
N MET A 274 7.81 -15.40 -19.08
CA MET A 274 6.99 -14.21 -19.26
C MET A 274 5.62 -14.58 -19.81
N ALA A 275 4.55 -14.06 -19.21
CA ALA A 275 3.17 -14.22 -19.69
C ALA A 275 2.41 -12.91 -19.49
N ARG A 276 1.91 -12.32 -20.59
CA ARG A 276 1.16 -11.04 -20.57
C ARG A 276 1.91 -9.92 -19.83
N GLY A 277 3.22 -9.84 -20.04
CA GLY A 277 4.08 -8.84 -19.37
C GLY A 277 4.42 -9.13 -17.90
N ARG A 278 3.98 -10.26 -17.33
CA ARG A 278 4.29 -10.65 -15.95
C ARG A 278 5.24 -11.84 -15.88
N LEU A 279 6.03 -11.89 -14.81
CA LEU A 279 6.85 -13.05 -14.48
C LEU A 279 5.97 -14.09 -13.78
N VAL A 280 5.80 -15.25 -14.40
CA VAL A 280 4.97 -16.34 -13.87
C VAL A 280 5.77 -17.62 -13.71
N ASP A 281 5.35 -18.46 -12.77
CA ASP A 281 5.88 -19.80 -12.59
C ASP A 281 5.63 -20.63 -13.85
N ALA A 282 6.67 -21.30 -14.35
CA ALA A 282 6.59 -21.99 -15.63
C ALA A 282 5.56 -23.14 -15.62
N SER A 283 5.40 -23.80 -14.47
CA SER A 283 4.55 -24.99 -14.32
C SER A 283 3.09 -24.65 -14.04
N SER A 284 2.83 -23.72 -13.13
CA SER A 284 1.49 -23.37 -12.66
C SER A 284 0.89 -22.17 -13.36
N GLY A 285 1.72 -21.33 -14.00
CA GLY A 285 1.29 -20.07 -14.60
C GLY A 285 0.89 -18.99 -13.59
N ARG A 286 1.13 -19.22 -12.29
CA ARG A 286 0.83 -18.24 -11.23
C ARG A 286 1.87 -17.10 -11.24
N PRO A 287 1.48 -15.85 -10.91
CA PRO A 287 2.45 -14.77 -10.75
C PRO A 287 3.50 -15.11 -9.68
N LEU A 288 4.75 -14.72 -9.92
CA LEU A 288 5.86 -14.93 -8.99
C LEU A 288 6.20 -13.69 -8.17
N LEU A 289 5.96 -12.50 -8.72
CA LEU A 289 6.26 -11.25 -8.02
C LEU A 289 5.26 -11.05 -6.88
N ALA A 290 5.74 -10.75 -5.67
CA ALA A 290 4.89 -10.51 -4.50
C ALA A 290 3.84 -9.42 -4.77
N HIS A 291 4.23 -8.38 -5.50
CA HIS A 291 3.33 -7.30 -5.92
C HIS A 291 2.19 -7.79 -6.81
N ASP A 292 2.48 -8.62 -7.82
CA ASP A 292 1.46 -9.15 -8.73
C ASP A 292 0.51 -10.11 -8.02
N VAL A 293 1.02 -10.93 -7.09
CA VAL A 293 0.19 -11.83 -6.29
C VAL A 293 -0.74 -11.03 -5.37
N LEU A 294 -0.21 -10.04 -4.64
CA LEU A 294 -1.01 -9.20 -3.75
C LEU A 294 -2.08 -8.42 -4.53
N ASN A 295 -1.72 -7.78 -5.64
CA ASN A 295 -2.68 -7.04 -6.46
C ASN A 295 -3.78 -7.95 -7.02
N GLY A 296 -3.42 -9.14 -7.51
CA GLY A 296 -4.38 -10.12 -8.01
C GLY A 296 -5.34 -10.61 -6.93
N ALA A 297 -4.83 -10.87 -5.72
CA ALA A 297 -5.65 -11.25 -4.57
C ALA A 297 -6.63 -10.14 -4.18
N ARG A 298 -6.14 -8.90 -4.06
CA ARG A 298 -6.95 -7.73 -3.69
C ARG A 298 -8.02 -7.39 -4.73
N GLU A 299 -7.68 -7.45 -6.02
CA GLU A 299 -8.66 -7.26 -7.10
C GLU A 299 -9.79 -8.31 -6.99
N ALA A 300 -9.44 -9.56 -6.67
CA ALA A 300 -10.41 -10.63 -6.47
C ALA A 300 -11.27 -10.43 -5.21
N GLN A 301 -10.69 -9.96 -4.10
CA GLN A 301 -11.43 -9.59 -2.87
C GLN A 301 -12.43 -8.47 -3.16
N VAL A 302 -11.96 -7.35 -3.71
CA VAL A 302 -12.77 -6.17 -4.02
C VAL A 302 -13.90 -6.54 -4.97
N ARG A 303 -13.63 -7.29 -6.05
CA ARG A 303 -14.68 -7.72 -6.99
C ARG A 303 -15.72 -8.65 -6.35
N ARG A 304 -15.29 -9.48 -5.40
CA ARG A 304 -16.18 -10.44 -4.71
C ARG A 304 -17.07 -9.75 -3.69
N SER A 305 -16.57 -8.76 -2.96
CA SER A 305 -17.34 -8.08 -1.90
C SER A 305 -18.04 -6.83 -2.42
N LEU A 306 -17.35 -5.99 -3.19
CA LEU A 306 -17.81 -4.67 -3.64
C LEU A 306 -18.29 -4.63 -5.09
N GLY A 307 -18.30 -5.77 -5.78
CA GLY A 307 -18.86 -5.86 -7.12
C GLY A 307 -20.36 -5.54 -7.11
N VAL A 308 -20.85 -4.92 -8.17
CA VAL A 308 -22.29 -4.58 -8.32
C VAL A 308 -23.20 -5.79 -8.05
N ARG A 309 -22.79 -6.98 -8.50
CA ARG A 309 -23.52 -8.23 -8.32
C ARG A 309 -23.47 -8.75 -6.88
N SER A 310 -22.37 -8.55 -6.16
CA SER A 310 -22.25 -9.01 -4.78
C SER A 310 -23.06 -8.16 -3.82
N LEU A 311 -23.22 -6.88 -4.15
CA LEU A 311 -24.04 -5.93 -3.39
C LEU A 311 -25.54 -5.97 -3.75
N ASP A 312 -25.97 -6.87 -4.65
CA ASP A 312 -27.34 -6.93 -5.18
C ASP A 312 -27.84 -5.55 -5.67
N ARG A 313 -27.02 -4.89 -6.50
CA ARG A 313 -27.34 -3.56 -7.05
C ARG A 313 -27.60 -3.64 -8.55
N SER A 314 -28.50 -2.78 -9.03
CA SER A 314 -28.68 -2.45 -10.44
C SER A 314 -27.83 -1.24 -10.82
N LEU A 315 -27.38 -1.21 -12.08
CA LEU A 315 -26.67 -0.06 -12.64
C LEU A 315 -27.66 0.94 -13.21
N LYS A 316 -27.47 2.22 -12.89
CA LYS A 316 -28.25 3.30 -13.49
C LYS A 316 -27.78 3.56 -14.92
N GLY A 317 -28.65 3.31 -15.91
CA GLY A 317 -28.40 3.55 -17.33
C GLY A 317 -27.92 2.31 -18.12
N VAL A 318 -27.64 2.49 -19.41
CA VAL A 318 -27.27 1.43 -20.37
C VAL A 318 -26.20 0.48 -19.82
N GLN A 319 -26.33 -0.82 -20.14
CA GLN A 319 -25.33 -1.85 -19.79
C GLN A 319 -23.93 -1.41 -20.25
N TRP A 320 -23.11 -0.96 -19.30
CA TRP A 320 -21.72 -0.59 -19.53
C TRP A 320 -20.93 -1.87 -19.83
N SER A 321 -20.66 -2.15 -21.11
CA SER A 321 -19.67 -3.15 -21.47
C SER A 321 -18.28 -2.60 -21.16
N LYS A 322 -17.59 -3.14 -20.14
CA LYS A 322 -16.15 -2.92 -19.91
C LYS A 322 -15.40 -3.37 -21.18
N ARG A 323 -15.13 -2.47 -22.15
CA ARG A 323 -14.12 -2.64 -23.23
C ARG A 323 -13.96 -1.54 -24.28
N SER A 324 -14.73 -0.46 -24.29
CA SER A 324 -14.66 0.49 -25.41
C SER A 324 -13.62 1.60 -25.25
N PHE A 325 -12.35 1.27 -24.96
CA PHE A 325 -11.19 2.16 -25.21
C PHE A 325 -9.89 1.38 -25.46
N LEU A 326 -9.94 0.20 -26.09
CA LEU A 326 -8.80 -0.20 -26.91
C LEU A 326 -8.83 0.72 -28.13
N PRO A 327 -7.79 1.55 -28.38
CA PRO A 327 -7.68 2.18 -29.70
C PRO A 327 -7.75 1.05 -30.72
N ALA A 328 -8.57 1.23 -31.74
CA ALA A 328 -8.69 0.29 -32.85
C ALA A 328 -7.27 -0.10 -33.27
N ALA A 329 -6.93 -1.37 -33.12
CA ALA A 329 -5.78 -1.92 -33.83
C ALA A 329 -6.06 -1.65 -35.30
N MET A 330 -5.34 -0.69 -35.89
CA MET A 330 -5.35 -0.51 -37.33
C MET A 330 -4.95 -1.87 -37.91
N GLY A 331 -5.87 -2.44 -38.68
CA GLY A 331 -5.75 -3.77 -39.21
C GLY A 331 -4.46 -3.89 -40.03
N SER A 332 -3.65 -4.87 -39.66
CA SER A 332 -2.69 -5.47 -40.58
C SER A 332 -3.50 -6.26 -41.61
N THR A 333 -3.81 -5.63 -42.74
CA THR A 333 -4.34 -6.31 -43.91
C THR A 333 -3.25 -7.11 -44.59
N SER A 334 -3.47 -8.43 -44.60
CA SER A 334 -3.22 -9.38 -45.69
C SER A 334 -1.82 -9.48 -46.29
N ASP A 335 -1.24 -10.66 -46.07
CA ASP A 335 -0.38 -11.37 -47.01
C ASP A 335 -0.94 -11.36 -48.43
N ALA A 336 -0.10 -10.94 -49.38
CA ALA A 336 -0.10 -11.40 -50.76
C ALA A 336 1.35 -11.40 -51.27
N GLU A 337 1.87 -12.58 -51.59
CA GLU A 337 3.09 -12.83 -52.39
C GLU A 337 3.04 -12.00 -53.70
N SER A 338 4.10 -11.40 -54.26
CA SER A 338 5.43 -11.86 -54.72
C SER A 338 6.05 -10.67 -55.51
N PRO A 339 7.19 -10.74 -56.23
CA PRO A 339 8.53 -11.25 -55.95
C PRO A 339 9.62 -10.13 -56.09
N LEU A 340 10.86 -10.43 -55.66
CA LEU A 340 12.14 -9.85 -56.10
C LEU A 340 12.19 -8.35 -56.50
N THR A 341 12.80 -7.52 -55.66
CA THR A 341 13.69 -6.44 -56.14
C THR A 341 14.75 -6.08 -55.10
N ARG A 342 15.99 -6.03 -55.59
CA ARG A 342 17.20 -5.51 -54.91
C ARG A 342 17.05 -4.02 -54.58
N ARG A 343 17.55 -3.64 -53.39
CA ARG A 343 18.22 -2.36 -52.99
C ARG A 343 17.85 -2.05 -51.55
N ALA A 344 18.68 -1.47 -50.70
CA ALA A 344 20.10 -1.15 -50.72
C ALA A 344 20.46 -0.93 -49.24
N SER A 345 21.68 -1.30 -48.87
CA SER A 345 22.29 -1.02 -47.58
C SER A 345 22.26 0.48 -47.30
N ASN A 346 21.81 0.88 -46.11
CA ASN A 346 21.85 2.26 -45.65
C ASN A 346 23.29 2.56 -45.20
N PRO A 347 24.04 3.45 -45.89
CA PRO A 347 25.40 3.80 -45.52
C PRO A 347 25.35 5.14 -44.79
N ASP A 348 25.17 5.13 -43.47
CA ASP A 348 25.45 6.27 -42.59
C ASP A 348 25.12 5.90 -41.15
N VAL A 349 25.99 5.11 -40.51
CA VAL A 349 26.23 5.18 -39.06
C VAL A 349 27.68 4.74 -38.83
N ASP A 350 28.60 5.70 -38.93
CA ASP A 350 29.92 5.58 -38.32
C ASP A 350 29.80 5.93 -36.82
N GLU A 351 30.11 4.97 -35.96
CA GLU A 351 30.68 5.21 -34.62
C GLU A 351 32.23 5.18 -34.74
N PRO A 352 33.04 5.62 -33.74
CA PRO A 352 32.78 6.47 -32.57
C PRO A 352 33.88 7.55 -32.36
N SER A 353 33.74 8.45 -31.37
CA SER A 353 34.90 8.92 -30.59
C SER A 353 34.54 9.46 -29.20
N THR A 354 35.53 9.28 -28.32
CA THR A 354 35.62 9.31 -26.85
C THR A 354 35.68 10.74 -26.22
N PRO A 355 35.86 10.90 -24.88
CA PRO A 355 35.16 11.88 -24.04
C PRO A 355 35.95 13.17 -23.74
N GLY A 356 35.32 14.11 -23.04
CA GLY A 356 36.00 15.28 -22.45
C GLY A 356 35.31 15.83 -21.18
N CYS A 357 36.10 15.85 -20.10
CA CYS A 357 36.04 16.55 -18.82
C CYS A 357 34.85 16.37 -17.87
#